data_AF-A0A419W7N8-F1
#
_entry.id   AF-A0A419W7N8-F1
#
_cell.length_a   1.000
_cell.length_b   1.000
_cell.length_c   1.000
_cell.angle_alpha   90.00
_cell.angle_beta   90.00
_cell.angle_gamma   90.00
#
_symmetry.space_group_name_H-M   'P 1'
#
loop_
_entity.id
_entity.type
_entity.pdbx_description
1 polymer ?
#
loop_
_entity_poly.entity_id
_entity_poly.type
_entity_poly.pdbx_seq_one_letter_code
_entity_poly.pdbx_strand_id
1 'polypeptide(L)'
;MDVKNFFQKILSGNKSIQVPAAVKTSFTKQFADPLNLEWHKAAEQFEAVFYKEDLEHIARYKVDGEITCLKVNLPLDGLPEAVSTAAQSHGELMNAISILCDETQKYEVIVRDAELNRYFLLISPNGEVSEKEKL
;
A
#
# COMPACT_ATOMS: atom_id res chain seq x y z
N MET A 1 -0.97 -11.53 -15.66
CA MET A 1 -1.09 -10.09 -15.98
C MET A 1 0.22 -9.63 -16.58
N ASP A 2 0.17 -8.95 -17.72
CA ASP A 2 1.35 -8.60 -18.50
C ASP A 2 2.05 -7.38 -17.90
N VAL A 3 3.22 -7.61 -17.28
CA VAL A 3 4.04 -6.61 -16.58
C VAL A 3 4.36 -5.41 -17.49
N LYS A 4 4.41 -5.63 -18.80
CA LYS A 4 4.65 -4.58 -19.81
C LYS A 4 3.55 -3.51 -19.87
N ASN A 5 2.29 -3.89 -19.62
CA ASN A 5 1.16 -2.95 -19.60
C ASN A 5 1.15 -2.06 -18.35
N PHE A 6 1.77 -2.53 -17.26
CA PHE A 6 1.89 -1.77 -16.02
C PHE A 6 2.95 -0.66 -16.18
N PHE A 7 4.13 -1.00 -16.69
CA PHE A 7 5.20 -0.01 -16.90
C PHE A 7 4.87 1.04 -17.98
N GLN A 8 4.12 0.68 -19.03
CA GLN A 8 3.66 1.66 -20.02
C GLN A 8 2.67 2.69 -19.45
N LYS A 9 1.87 2.34 -18.44
CA LYS A 9 0.98 3.30 -17.74
C LYS A 9 1.73 4.25 -16.81
N ILE A 10 2.86 3.79 -16.26
CA ILE A 10 3.72 4.60 -15.38
C ILE A 10 4.57 5.58 -16.20
N LEU A 11 5.03 5.19 -17.39
CA LEU A 11 5.88 6.02 -18.26
C LEU A 11 5.12 6.95 -19.21
N SER A 12 3.78 6.86 -19.30
CA SER A 12 2.97 7.83 -20.04
C SER A 12 2.85 9.14 -19.26
N GLY A 13 3.92 9.91 -19.29
CA GLY A 13 4.02 11.23 -18.66
C GLY A 13 2.88 12.18 -19.06
N ASN A 14 2.47 12.97 -18.06
CA ASN A 14 1.89 14.30 -18.19
C ASN A 14 0.67 14.47 -19.12
N LYS A 15 -0.42 13.76 -18.82
CA LYS A 15 -1.67 14.51 -18.67
C LYS A 15 -1.64 15.07 -17.26
N SER A 16 -1.63 16.39 -17.09
CA SER A 16 -1.76 17.01 -15.78
C SER A 16 -3.02 16.46 -15.12
N ILE A 17 -2.87 15.56 -14.15
CA ILE A 17 -4.03 14.98 -13.48
C ILE A 17 -4.67 16.12 -12.71
N GLN A 18 -5.89 16.47 -13.12
CA GLN A 18 -6.68 17.47 -12.41
C GLN A 18 -7.30 16.81 -11.18
N VAL A 19 -6.56 16.86 -10.07
CA VAL A 19 -7.03 16.39 -8.77
C VAL A 19 -8.07 17.37 -8.23
N PRO A 20 -9.30 16.92 -7.87
CA PRO A 20 -10.35 17.76 -7.33
C PRO A 20 -9.91 18.53 -6.08
N ALA A 21 -10.46 19.73 -5.90
CA ALA A 21 -10.16 20.55 -4.72
C ALA A 21 -10.55 19.86 -3.40
N ALA A 22 -11.64 19.08 -3.40
CA ALA A 22 -12.07 18.30 -2.25
C ALA A 22 -11.03 17.25 -1.85
N VAL A 23 -10.50 16.49 -2.82
CA VAL A 23 -9.41 15.53 -2.61
C VAL A 23 -8.17 16.20 -2.04
N LYS A 24 -7.70 17.30 -2.64
CA LYS A 24 -6.54 18.05 -2.14
C LYS A 24 -6.75 18.52 -0.70
N THR A 25 -7.95 19.01 -0.40
CA THR A 25 -8.31 19.50 0.95
C THR A 25 -8.35 18.37 1.97
N SER A 26 -8.91 17.21 1.62
CA SER A 26 -8.91 16.04 2.51
C SER A 26 -7.51 15.53 2.75
N PHE A 27 -6.68 15.45 1.71
CA PHE A 27 -5.30 15.03 1.81
C PHE A 27 -4.48 15.92 2.74
N THR A 28 -4.53 17.25 2.56
CA THR A 28 -3.77 18.19 3.42
C THR A 28 -4.25 18.23 4.86
N LYS A 29 -5.53 17.88 5.13
CA LYS A 29 -6.04 17.71 6.49
C LYS A 29 -5.53 16.44 7.17
N GLN A 30 -5.27 15.39 6.41
CA GLN A 30 -4.84 14.09 6.93
C GLN A 30 -3.32 14.00 7.06
N PHE A 31 -2.58 14.58 6.12
CA PHE A 31 -1.14 14.47 6.04
C PHE A 31 -0.50 15.86 6.02
N ALA A 32 0.19 16.20 7.11
CA ALA A 32 1.04 17.38 7.18
C ALA A 32 2.40 17.08 6.53
N ASP A 33 2.95 18.07 5.81
CA ASP A 33 4.30 18.10 5.25
C ASP A 33 4.77 16.82 4.50
N PRO A 34 3.99 16.30 3.53
CA PRO A 34 4.39 15.15 2.74
C PRO A 34 5.57 15.49 1.81
N LEU A 35 6.48 14.53 1.63
CA LEU A 35 7.61 14.63 0.72
C LEU A 35 7.31 13.88 -0.57
N ASN A 36 7.80 14.40 -1.70
CA ASN A 36 7.71 13.78 -3.03
C ASN A 36 6.29 13.33 -3.41
N LEU A 37 5.28 14.18 -3.14
CA LEU A 37 3.90 13.87 -3.47
C LEU A 37 3.69 13.77 -4.99
N GLU A 38 3.30 12.59 -5.43
CA GLU A 38 2.87 12.29 -6.79
C GLU A 38 1.40 11.89 -6.81
N TRP A 39 0.67 12.36 -7.81
CA TRP A 39 -0.74 12.03 -8.00
C TRP A 39 -0.93 11.15 -9.23
N HIS A 40 -1.70 10.09 -9.08
CA HIS A 40 -2.13 9.20 -10.15
C HIS A 40 -3.67 9.16 -10.22
N LYS A 41 -4.20 8.89 -11.42
CA LYS A 41 -5.63 8.60 -11.60
C LYS A 41 -5.81 7.10 -11.78
N ALA A 42 -6.53 6.46 -10.86
CA ALA A 42 -6.83 5.04 -10.89
C ALA A 42 -8.35 4.86 -11.05
N ALA A 43 -8.81 4.61 -12.29
CA ALA A 43 -10.23 4.56 -12.63
C ALA A 43 -10.99 5.83 -12.20
N GLU A 44 -11.92 5.71 -11.24
CA GLU A 44 -12.72 6.82 -10.68
C GLU A 44 -12.11 7.43 -9.40
N GLN A 45 -10.93 6.95 -8.99
CA GLN A 45 -10.23 7.39 -7.80
C GLN A 45 -8.96 8.16 -8.12
N PHE A 46 -8.49 8.92 -7.13
CA PHE A 46 -7.24 9.66 -7.13
C PHE A 46 -6.31 9.03 -6.11
N GLU A 47 -5.10 8.67 -6.53
CA GLU A 47 -4.09 8.04 -5.69
C GLU A 47 -2.95 9.04 -5.45
N ALA A 48 -2.62 9.28 -4.19
CA ALA A 48 -1.46 10.03 -3.75
C ALA A 48 -0.39 9.05 -3.31
N VAL A 49 0.77 9.08 -3.95
CA VAL A 49 1.99 8.38 -3.52
C VAL A 49 2.93 9.43 -2.94
N PHE A 50 3.39 9.23 -1.71
CA PHE A 50 4.20 10.23 -1.01
C PHE A 50 4.99 9.59 0.11
N TYR A 51 5.95 10.34 0.65
CA TYR A 51 6.71 9.95 1.83
C TYR A 51 6.27 10.79 3.03
N LYS A 52 6.13 10.13 4.17
CA LYS A 52 5.95 10.76 5.47
C LYS A 52 6.72 9.94 6.50
N GLU A 53 7.55 10.61 7.30
CA GLU A 53 8.40 9.95 8.31
C GLU A 53 9.25 8.81 7.69
N ASP A 54 9.82 9.08 6.51
CA ASP A 54 10.63 8.13 5.71
C ASP A 54 9.90 6.86 5.24
N LEU A 55 8.57 6.77 5.45
CA LEU A 55 7.75 5.67 4.97
C LEU A 55 6.98 6.08 3.71
N GLU A 56 6.98 5.20 2.72
CA GLU A 56 6.13 5.35 1.53
C GLU A 56 4.66 5.09 1.89
N HIS A 57 3.81 6.03 1.51
CA HIS A 57 2.37 5.98 1.70
C HIS A 57 1.67 6.02 0.34
N ILE A 58 0.58 5.28 0.23
CA ILE A 58 -0.34 5.31 -0.91
C ILE A 58 -1.74 5.55 -0.38
N ALA A 59 -2.29 6.75 -0.60
CA ALA A 59 -3.64 7.12 -0.18
C ALA A 59 -4.57 7.24 -1.39
N ARG A 60 -5.73 6.58 -1.34
CA ARG A 60 -6.74 6.60 -2.41
C ARG A 60 -7.98 7.37 -1.98
N TYR A 61 -8.46 8.22 -2.87
CA TYR A 61 -9.60 9.09 -2.63
C TYR A 61 -10.65 8.96 -3.73
N LYS A 62 -11.93 9.03 -3.35
CA LYS A 62 -13.05 9.32 -4.26
C LYS A 62 -13.01 10.78 -4.70
N VAL A 63 -13.78 11.12 -5.74
CA VAL A 63 -13.86 12.48 -6.30
C VAL A 63 -14.32 13.54 -5.29
N ASP A 64 -15.13 13.15 -4.30
CA ASP A 64 -15.64 14.00 -3.22
C ASP A 64 -14.63 14.22 -2.08
N GLY A 65 -13.46 13.58 -2.14
CA GLY A 65 -12.41 13.68 -1.13
C GLY A 65 -12.53 12.68 0.01
N GLU A 66 -13.45 11.71 -0.04
CA GLU A 66 -13.47 10.58 0.88
C GLU A 66 -12.25 9.68 0.64
N ILE A 67 -11.49 9.35 1.69
CA ILE A 67 -10.40 8.36 1.61
C ILE A 67 -11.01 6.95 1.63
N THR A 68 -10.65 6.13 0.65
CA THR A 68 -11.12 4.74 0.55
C THR A 68 -10.08 3.73 0.96
N CYS A 69 -8.80 4.08 0.81
CA CYS A 69 -7.73 3.22 1.27
C CYS A 69 -6.45 3.99 1.59
N LEU A 70 -5.74 3.53 2.61
CA LEU A 70 -4.37 3.91 2.92
C LEU A 70 -3.50 2.66 2.97
N LYS A 71 -2.41 2.66 2.20
CA LYS A 71 -1.33 1.68 2.32
C LYS A 71 -0.07 2.36 2.83
N VAL A 72 0.67 1.68 3.70
CA VAL A 72 1.95 2.17 4.24
C VAL A 72 2.98 1.05 4.15
N ASN A 73 4.10 1.31 3.48
CA ASN A 73 5.23 0.39 3.45
C ASN A 73 5.93 0.44 4.81
N LEU A 74 5.75 -0.59 5.62
CA LEU A 74 6.24 -0.65 6.99
C LEU A 74 7.68 -1.16 7.03
N PRO A 75 8.48 -0.67 7.99
CA PRO A 75 9.65 -1.43 8.39
C PRO A 75 9.19 -2.75 9.04
N LEU A 76 9.99 -3.81 8.92
CA LEU A 76 9.59 -5.15 9.36
C LEU A 76 9.32 -5.23 10.88
N ASP A 77 10.02 -4.41 11.66
CA ASP A 77 9.82 -4.25 13.10
C ASP A 77 8.61 -3.38 13.47
N GLY A 78 7.97 -2.74 12.48
CA GLY A 78 6.70 -2.02 12.62
C GLY A 78 5.45 -2.91 12.49
N LEU A 79 5.60 -4.20 12.20
CA LEU A 79 4.48 -5.14 12.16
C LEU A 79 3.95 -5.44 13.57
N PRO A 80 2.62 -5.59 13.75
CA PRO A 80 2.07 -6.12 14.99
C PRO A 80 2.61 -7.52 15.29
N GLU A 81 2.82 -7.83 16.56
CA GLU A 81 3.41 -9.09 17.02
C GLU A 81 2.66 -10.32 16.47
N ALA A 82 1.32 -10.30 16.49
CA ALA A 82 0.49 -11.39 15.97
C ALA A 82 0.72 -11.63 14.46
N VAL A 83 0.87 -10.56 13.69
CA VAL A 83 1.12 -10.60 12.24
C VAL A 83 2.53 -11.09 11.95
N SER A 84 3.53 -10.53 12.65
CA SER A 84 4.93 -10.96 12.51
C SER A 84 5.10 -12.43 12.84
N THR A 85 4.52 -12.89 13.95
CA THR A 85 4.58 -14.29 14.38
C THR A 85 3.94 -15.23 13.36
N ALA A 86 2.75 -14.87 12.86
CA ALA A 86 2.07 -15.65 11.84
C ALA A 86 2.88 -15.74 10.55
N ALA A 87 3.41 -14.61 10.06
CA ALA A 87 4.21 -14.56 8.83
C ALA A 87 5.52 -15.35 8.97
N GLN A 88 6.22 -15.25 10.12
CA GLN A 88 7.47 -15.96 10.38
C GLN A 88 7.32 -17.48 10.38
N SER A 89 6.12 -18.01 10.65
CA SER A 89 5.83 -19.44 10.52
C SER A 89 5.91 -19.94 9.05
N HIS A 90 5.94 -19.02 8.09
CA HIS A 90 6.02 -19.30 6.66
C HIS A 90 7.37 -18.97 6.02
N GLY A 91 8.26 -18.25 6.71
CA GLY A 91 9.59 -17.90 6.20
C GLY A 91 10.19 -16.63 6.82
N GLU A 92 11.35 -16.23 6.32
CA GLU A 92 12.00 -14.97 6.65
C GLU A 92 11.18 -13.79 6.09
N LEU A 93 10.94 -12.77 6.91
CA LEU A 93 10.22 -11.56 6.49
C LEU A 93 11.07 -10.74 5.53
N MET A 94 10.49 -10.34 4.39
CA MET A 94 11.20 -9.61 3.33
C MET A 94 10.62 -8.21 3.10
N ASN A 95 9.30 -8.06 3.19
CA ASN A 95 8.61 -6.78 3.05
C ASN A 95 7.25 -6.83 3.77
N ALA A 96 6.78 -5.67 4.23
CA ALA A 96 5.52 -5.54 4.95
C ALA A 96 4.78 -4.26 4.52
N ILE A 97 3.47 -4.38 4.25
CA ILE A 97 2.61 -3.24 3.93
C ILE A 97 1.37 -3.32 4.83
N SER A 98 1.12 -2.25 5.60
CA SER A 98 -0.14 -2.04 6.30
C SER A 98 -1.19 -1.52 5.33
N ILE A 99 -2.42 -2.04 5.40
CA ILE A 99 -3.51 -1.67 4.50
C ILE A 99 -4.76 -1.42 5.32
N LEU A 100 -5.29 -0.20 5.22
CA LEU A 100 -6.59 0.16 5.76
C LEU A 100 -7.48 0.61 4.61
N CYS A 101 -8.35 -0.27 4.11
CA CYS A 101 -9.38 0.10 3.14
C CYS A 101 -10.77 -0.17 3.73
N ASP A 102 -11.72 0.74 3.55
CA ASP A 102 -13.12 0.59 4.00
C ASP A 102 -13.21 0.08 5.46
N GLU A 103 -12.46 0.72 6.37
CA GLU A 103 -12.34 0.38 7.80
C GLU A 103 -11.76 -1.01 8.12
N THR A 104 -11.37 -1.76 7.10
CA THR A 104 -10.77 -3.09 7.25
C THR A 104 -9.25 -2.99 7.21
N GLN A 105 -8.62 -3.30 8.35
CA GLN A 105 -7.17 -3.39 8.46
C GLN A 105 -6.68 -4.77 8.02
N LYS A 106 -5.66 -4.82 7.17
CA LYS A 106 -4.93 -6.02 6.76
C LYS A 106 -3.43 -5.72 6.61
N TYR A 107 -2.65 -6.76 6.41
CA TYR A 107 -1.22 -6.67 6.15
C TYR A 107 -0.86 -7.56 4.96
N GLU A 108 -0.20 -6.98 3.96
CA GLU A 108 0.48 -7.74 2.92
C GLU A 108 1.92 -7.98 3.40
N VAL A 109 2.36 -9.23 3.42
CA VAL A 109 3.72 -9.59 3.86
C VAL A 109 4.35 -10.51 2.81
N ILE A 110 5.56 -10.18 2.39
CA ILE A 110 6.37 -11.08 1.57
C ILE A 110 7.31 -11.84 2.49
N VAL A 111 7.29 -13.17 2.39
CA VAL A 111 8.21 -14.06 3.11
C VAL A 111 9.03 -14.89 2.14
N ARG A 112 10.20 -15.36 2.61
CA ARG A 112 11.09 -16.26 1.88
C ARG A 112 11.29 -17.56 2.66
N ASP A 113 11.01 -18.70 2.03
CA ASP A 113 11.23 -20.00 2.66
C ASP A 113 12.72 -20.42 2.61
N ALA A 114 13.03 -21.58 3.21
CA ALA A 114 14.39 -22.12 3.25
C ALA A 114 14.93 -22.54 1.86
N GLU A 115 14.04 -22.75 0.88
CA GLU A 115 14.38 -23.04 -0.52
C GLU A 115 14.53 -21.75 -1.35
N LEU A 116 14.47 -20.58 -0.71
CA LEU A 116 14.52 -19.25 -1.33
C LEU A 116 13.31 -18.90 -2.21
N ASN A 117 12.21 -19.66 -2.12
CA ASN A 117 10.96 -19.29 -2.76
C ASN A 117 10.32 -18.14 -2.00
N ARG A 118 9.75 -17.18 -2.72
CA ARG A 118 9.01 -16.06 -2.14
C ARG A 118 7.52 -16.35 -2.14
N TYR A 119 6.86 -16.00 -1.04
CA TYR A 119 5.41 -16.06 -0.93
C TYR A 119 4.86 -14.70 -0.50
N PHE A 120 3.75 -14.34 -1.12
CA PHE A 120 2.85 -13.30 -0.64
C PHE A 120 1.91 -13.90 0.40
N LEU A 121 1.67 -13.17 1.48
CA LEU A 121 0.69 -13.46 2.51
C LEU A 121 -0.24 -12.26 2.69
N LEU A 122 -1.55 -12.51 2.79
CA LEU A 122 -2.52 -11.54 3.28
C LEU A 122 -2.95 -11.95 4.69
N ILE A 123 -2.67 -11.09 5.66
CA ILE A 123 -2.82 -11.40 7.08
C ILE A 123 -3.72 -10.37 7.75
N SER A 124 -4.65 -10.83 8.57
CA SER A 124 -5.50 -9.96 9.39
C SER A 124 -4.74 -9.48 10.64
N PRO A 125 -5.25 -8.46 11.37
CA PRO A 125 -4.58 -7.93 12.57
C PRO A 125 -4.40 -8.95 13.69
N ASN A 126 -5.20 -10.02 13.73
CA ASN A 126 -5.11 -11.08 14.73
C ASN A 126 -4.10 -12.19 14.36
N GLY A 127 -3.41 -12.08 13.21
CA GLY A 127 -2.47 -13.08 12.71
C GLY A 127 -3.09 -14.16 11.81
N GLU A 128 -4.39 -14.12 11.52
CA GLU A 128 -5.02 -15.05 10.59
C GLU A 128 -4.56 -14.78 9.15
N VAL A 129 -4.00 -15.82 8.49
CA VAL A 129 -3.57 -15.77 7.10
C VAL A 129 -4.75 -16.14 6.20
N SER A 130 -5.31 -15.17 5.48
CA SER A 130 -6.44 -15.39 4.57
C SER A 130 -6.00 -15.81 3.17
N GLU A 131 -4.79 -15.44 2.75
CA GLU A 131 -4.23 -15.78 1.43
C GLU A 131 -2.74 -16.09 1.53
N LYS A 132 -2.30 -17.06 0.71
CA LYS A 132 -0.89 -17.40 0.52
C LYS A 132 -0.65 -17.76 -0.94
N GLU A 133 0.23 -17.02 -1.60
CA GLU A 133 0.53 -17.21 -3.02
C GLU A 133 2.04 -17.25 -3.25
N LYS A 134 2.52 -18.13 -4.12
CA LYS A 134 3.93 -18.16 -4.53
C LYS A 134 4.18 -17.06 -5.57
N LEU A 135 5.23 -16.28 -5.39
CA LEU A 135 5.65 -15.18 -6.29
C LEU A 135 6.63 -15.66 -7.38
#